data_AF-A0A383W171-F1
#
_entry.id   AF-A0A383W171-F1
#
_cell.length_a   1.000
_cell.length_b   1.000
_cell.length_c   1.000
_cell.angle_alpha   90.00
_cell.angle_beta   90.00
_cell.angle_gamma   90.00
#
_symmetry.space_group_name_H-M   'P 1'
#
loop_
_entity.id
_entity.type
_entity.pdbx_description
1 polymer ?
#
loop_
_entity_poly.entity_id
_entity_poly.type
_entity_poly.pdbx_seq_one_letter_code
_entity_poly.pdbx_strand_id
1 'polypeptide(L)'
;MFELLSSCSRHLGVAGLARVAASSKQLNDTCIIIARRDVQSLLQAALQQATAAASGIEQDQHLQAVLWLLQAAPAAAAAASVSEQLVRLTDVPNRWVLQLVTAGVRIMYPQLLAAASSMVPGMEVWVQAQQQLGVQTDMPAAAVDVCCGDIAAGALNPGVQQLRRSPKGRQLLQAAEQQQLCSGLRGIMQR
;
A
#
# COMPACT_ATOMS: atom_id res chain seq x y z
N MET A 1 -16.64 -29.28 11.23
CA MET A 1 -15.73 -28.87 10.14
C MET A 1 -15.22 -27.44 10.36
N PHE A 2 -16.08 -26.44 10.58
CA PHE A 2 -15.67 -25.05 10.89
C PHE A 2 -14.67 -24.92 12.05
N GLU A 3 -14.88 -25.62 13.18
CA GLU A 3 -13.97 -25.57 14.33
C GLU A 3 -12.56 -26.11 14.03
N LEU A 4 -12.45 -27.16 13.22
CA LEU A 4 -11.17 -27.71 12.77
C LEU A 4 -10.43 -26.70 11.89
N LEU A 5 -11.12 -26.05 10.95
CA LEU A 5 -10.53 -25.02 10.10
C LEU A 5 -10.15 -23.75 10.88
N SER A 6 -10.93 -23.39 11.90
CA SER A 6 -10.63 -22.29 12.84
C SER A 6 -9.45 -22.59 13.76
N SER A 7 -9.20 -23.86 14.07
CA SER A 7 -8.00 -24.27 14.81
C SER A 7 -6.78 -24.35 13.88
N CYS A 8 -6.96 -24.89 12.67
CA CYS A 8 -5.93 -24.95 11.64
C CYS A 8 -5.50 -23.56 11.17
N SER A 9 -6.40 -22.57 11.10
CA SER A 9 -6.05 -21.20 10.72
C SER A 9 -5.03 -20.57 11.68
N ARG A 10 -5.15 -20.86 12.98
CA ARG A 10 -4.21 -20.39 14.00
C ARG A 10 -2.83 -21.03 13.87
N HIS A 11 -2.77 -22.28 13.42
CA HIS A 11 -1.52 -23.03 13.27
C HIS A 11 -0.83 -22.80 11.91
N LEU A 12 -1.62 -22.69 10.85
CA LEU A 12 -1.14 -22.54 9.47
C LEU A 12 -0.79 -21.08 9.13
N GLY A 13 -1.30 -20.12 9.92
CA GLY A 13 -1.21 -18.70 9.62
C GLY A 13 -1.99 -18.32 8.35
N VAL A 14 -1.92 -17.04 8.00
CA VAL A 14 -2.68 -16.49 6.86
C VAL A 14 -2.18 -17.05 5.52
N ALA A 15 -0.86 -17.21 5.36
CA ALA A 15 -0.27 -17.78 4.15
C ALA A 15 -0.65 -19.26 3.94
N GLY A 16 -0.82 -20.02 5.02
CA GLY A 16 -1.30 -21.40 4.93
C GLY A 16 -2.79 -21.47 4.59
N LEU A 17 -3.61 -20.57 5.15
CA LEU A 17 -5.02 -20.45 4.78
C LEU A 17 -5.21 -20.11 3.30
N ALA A 18 -4.47 -19.14 2.77
CA ALA A 18 -4.54 -18.78 1.36
C ALA A 18 -4.18 -19.98 0.45
N ARG A 19 -3.20 -20.80 0.86
CA ARG A 19 -2.83 -22.03 0.13
C ARG A 19 -3.91 -23.10 0.18
N VAL A 20 -4.56 -23.28 1.33
CA VAL A 20 -5.70 -24.21 1.48
C VAL A 20 -6.90 -23.75 0.67
N ALA A 21 -7.18 -22.44 0.65
CA ALA A 21 -8.22 -21.88 -0.18
C ALA A 21 -7.94 -22.10 -1.68
N ALA A 22 -6.68 -22.03 -2.11
CA ALA A 22 -6.30 -22.27 -3.49
C ALA A 22 -6.43 -23.74 -3.95
N SER A 23 -6.41 -24.71 -3.03
CA SER A 23 -6.40 -26.14 -3.39
C SER A 23 -7.79 -26.75 -3.64
N SER A 24 -8.85 -26.14 -3.10
CA SER A 24 -10.22 -26.67 -3.24
C SER A 24 -11.26 -25.56 -3.20
N LYS A 25 -12.21 -25.60 -4.13
CA LYS A 25 -13.33 -24.64 -4.20
C LYS A 25 -14.17 -24.65 -2.91
N GLN A 26 -14.47 -25.83 -2.37
CA GLN A 26 -15.28 -25.94 -1.15
C GLN A 26 -14.54 -25.38 0.08
N LEU A 27 -13.22 -25.59 0.15
CA LEU A 27 -12.40 -25.01 1.20
C LEU A 27 -12.27 -23.51 1.02
N ASN A 28 -12.16 -23.01 -0.21
CA ASN A 28 -12.14 -21.57 -0.51
C ASN A 28 -13.39 -20.87 0.05
N ASP A 29 -14.59 -21.37 -0.26
CA ASP A 29 -15.84 -20.78 0.23
C ASP A 29 -15.89 -20.73 1.77
N THR A 30 -15.43 -21.80 2.41
CA THR A 30 -15.37 -21.88 3.88
C THR A 30 -14.32 -20.92 4.45
N CYS A 31 -13.14 -20.84 3.84
CA CYS A 31 -12.08 -19.91 4.21
C CYS A 31 -12.51 -18.46 4.04
N ILE A 32 -13.28 -18.12 3.01
CA ILE A 32 -13.84 -16.78 2.81
C ILE A 32 -14.82 -16.42 3.93
N ILE A 33 -15.68 -17.35 4.36
CA ILE A 33 -16.60 -17.12 5.48
C ILE A 33 -15.82 -16.84 6.78
N ILE A 34 -14.78 -17.64 7.05
CA ILE A 34 -13.91 -17.44 8.23
C ILE A 34 -13.17 -16.11 8.13
N ALA A 35 -12.58 -15.82 6.96
CA ALA A 35 -11.84 -14.59 6.71
C ALA A 35 -12.72 -13.35 6.89
N ARG A 36 -13.97 -13.36 6.42
CA ARG A 36 -14.90 -12.24 6.59
C ARG A 36 -15.25 -11.96 8.05
N ARG A 37 -15.28 -12.99 8.89
CA ARG A 37 -15.61 -12.83 10.32
C ARG A 37 -14.50 -12.10 11.09
N ASP A 38 -13.25 -12.25 10.67
CA ASP A 38 -12.10 -11.70 11.36
C ASP A 38 -11.06 -11.11 10.39
N VAL A 39 -11.56 -10.41 9.36
CA VAL A 39 -10.71 -9.92 8.26
C VAL A 39 -9.66 -8.97 8.78
N GLN A 40 -10.00 -8.14 9.75
CA GLN A 40 -9.11 -7.11 10.25
C GLN A 40 -7.91 -7.71 10.99
N SER A 41 -8.11 -8.71 11.85
CA SER A 41 -7.02 -9.35 12.58
C SER A 41 -6.10 -10.13 11.62
N LEU A 42 -6.69 -10.87 10.67
CA LEU A 42 -5.95 -11.64 9.68
C LEU A 42 -5.16 -10.74 8.73
N LEU A 43 -5.77 -9.65 8.28
CA LEU A 43 -5.14 -8.68 7.39
C LEU A 43 -3.99 -7.97 8.09
N GLN A 44 -4.19 -7.52 9.34
CA GLN A 44 -3.14 -6.91 10.13
C GLN A 44 -1.99 -7.87 10.39
N ALA A 45 -2.27 -9.13 10.72
CA ALA A 45 -1.22 -10.14 10.90
C ALA A 45 -0.43 -10.39 9.61
N ALA A 46 -1.13 -10.50 8.46
CA ALA A 46 -0.48 -10.69 7.17
C ALA A 46 0.39 -9.48 6.77
N LEU A 47 -0.06 -8.26 7.04
CA LEU A 47 0.68 -7.03 6.77
C LEU A 47 1.91 -6.88 7.67
N GLN A 48 1.79 -7.22 8.96
CA GLN A 48 2.91 -7.25 9.88
C GLN A 48 3.97 -8.27 9.45
N GLN A 49 3.54 -9.45 9.01
CA GLN A 49 4.44 -10.46 8.47
C GLN A 49 5.10 -10.03 7.16
N ALA A 50 4.36 -9.38 6.26
CA ALA A 50 4.92 -8.82 5.02
C ALA A 50 5.98 -7.76 5.31
N THR A 51 5.77 -6.92 6.33
CA THR A 51 6.73 -5.88 6.75
C THR A 51 7.98 -6.49 7.41
N ALA A 52 7.81 -7.57 8.18
CA ALA A 52 8.89 -8.23 8.90
C ALA A 52 9.69 -9.23 8.04
N ALA A 53 9.23 -9.54 6.82
CA ALA A 53 9.87 -10.51 5.95
C ALA A 53 11.30 -10.07 5.60
N ALA A 54 12.27 -10.97 5.86
CA ALA A 54 13.68 -10.70 5.57
C ALA A 54 14.04 -10.95 4.10
N SER A 55 13.17 -11.66 3.36
CA SER A 55 13.38 -12.04 1.97
C SER A 55 12.18 -11.68 1.09
N GLY A 56 12.46 -11.36 -0.17
CA GLY A 56 11.41 -11.06 -1.15
C GLY A 56 10.44 -12.22 -1.40
N ILE A 57 10.89 -13.47 -1.23
CA ILE A 57 10.02 -14.65 -1.41
C ILE A 57 8.99 -14.75 -0.27
N GLU A 58 9.40 -14.51 0.97
CA GLU A 58 8.48 -14.48 2.11
C GLU A 58 7.52 -13.30 1.99
N GLN A 59 8.04 -12.13 1.62
CA GLN A 59 7.24 -10.94 1.37
C GLN A 59 6.17 -11.20 0.29
N ASP A 60 6.53 -11.85 -0.82
CA ASP A 60 5.60 -12.25 -1.88
C ASP A 60 4.49 -13.18 -1.36
N GLN A 61 4.81 -14.14 -0.49
CA GLN A 61 3.80 -15.04 0.10
C GLN A 61 2.82 -14.28 1.00
N HIS A 62 3.32 -13.35 1.81
CA HIS A 62 2.48 -12.54 2.68
C HIS A 62 1.63 -11.55 1.87
N LEU A 63 2.18 -10.95 0.81
CA LEU A 63 1.44 -10.09 -0.11
C LEU A 63 0.35 -10.85 -0.86
N GLN A 64 0.61 -12.10 -1.26
CA GLN A 64 -0.42 -12.98 -1.85
C GLN A 64 -1.57 -13.24 -0.86
N ALA A 65 -1.25 -13.45 0.41
CA ALA A 65 -2.24 -13.65 1.46
C ALA A 65 -3.07 -12.39 1.72
N VAL A 66 -2.42 -11.21 1.76
CA VAL A 66 -3.09 -9.91 1.84
C VAL A 66 -4.05 -9.74 0.66
N LEU A 67 -3.58 -9.98 -0.57
CA LEU A 67 -4.41 -9.86 -1.77
C LEU A 67 -5.65 -10.78 -1.71
N TRP A 68 -5.46 -12.04 -1.31
CA TRP A 68 -6.56 -12.99 -1.14
C TRP A 68 -7.58 -12.50 -0.09
N LEU A 69 -7.12 -11.96 1.04
CA LEU A 69 -8.00 -11.39 2.07
C LEU A 69 -8.80 -10.19 1.55
N LEU A 70 -8.15 -9.30 0.81
CA LEU A 70 -8.81 -8.12 0.22
C LEU A 70 -9.85 -8.52 -0.82
N GLN A 71 -9.57 -9.55 -1.63
CA GLN A 71 -10.55 -10.12 -2.57
C GLN A 71 -11.74 -10.77 -1.85
N ALA A 72 -11.50 -11.44 -0.73
CA ALA A 72 -12.55 -12.06 0.08
C ALA A 72 -13.46 -11.01 0.77
N ALA A 73 -12.88 -9.86 1.13
CA ALA A 73 -13.56 -8.78 1.83
C ALA A 73 -13.16 -7.39 1.27
N PRO A 74 -13.72 -6.99 0.11
CA PRO A 74 -13.35 -5.74 -0.58
C PRO A 74 -13.57 -4.47 0.26
N ALA A 75 -14.52 -4.49 1.19
CA ALA A 75 -14.76 -3.38 2.11
C ALA A 75 -13.53 -3.06 2.99
N ALA A 76 -12.69 -4.06 3.29
CA ALA A 76 -11.45 -3.85 4.03
C ALA A 76 -10.40 -3.09 3.21
N ALA A 77 -10.41 -3.20 1.88
CA ALA A 77 -9.45 -2.50 1.02
C ALA A 77 -9.62 -0.97 1.07
N ALA A 78 -10.84 -0.50 1.33
CA ALA A 78 -11.16 0.91 1.47
C ALA A 78 -10.81 1.48 2.86
N ALA A 79 -10.42 0.62 3.82
CA ALA A 79 -10.08 1.08 5.17
C ALA A 79 -8.73 1.81 5.17
N ALA A 80 -8.71 3.02 5.72
CA ALA A 80 -7.49 3.86 5.79
C ALA A 80 -6.33 3.17 6.51
N SER A 81 -6.61 2.36 7.54
CA SER A 81 -5.60 1.61 8.28
C SER A 81 -4.85 0.59 7.41
N VAL A 82 -5.51 0.03 6.40
CA VAL A 82 -4.92 -0.94 5.47
C VAL A 82 -3.97 -0.25 4.51
N SER A 83 -4.40 0.88 3.92
CA SER A 83 -3.54 1.67 3.04
C SER A 83 -2.35 2.28 3.78
N GLU A 84 -2.51 2.73 5.02
CA GLU A 84 -1.40 3.19 5.86
C GLU A 84 -0.36 2.11 6.15
N GLN A 85 -0.79 0.87 6.40
CA GLN A 85 0.14 -0.23 6.63
C GLN A 85 0.82 -0.67 5.33
N LEU A 86 0.06 -0.72 4.24
CA LEU A 86 0.59 -1.09 2.92
C LEU A 86 1.64 -0.10 2.42
N VAL A 87 1.43 1.19 2.62
CA VAL A 87 2.40 2.21 2.18
C VAL A 87 3.70 2.16 2.98
N ARG A 88 3.71 1.55 4.17
CA ARG A 88 4.90 1.33 5.00
C ARG A 88 5.73 0.13 4.55
N LEU A 89 5.20 -0.72 3.68
CA LEU A 89 5.97 -1.83 3.11
C LEU A 89 7.04 -1.27 2.18
N THR A 90 8.29 -1.62 2.48
CA THR A 90 9.43 -1.24 1.66
C THR A 90 9.60 -2.19 0.49
N ASP A 91 10.14 -1.69 -0.62
CA ASP A 91 10.57 -2.48 -1.78
C ASP A 91 9.48 -3.36 -2.41
N VAL A 92 8.20 -2.98 -2.29
CA VAL A 92 7.10 -3.73 -2.88
C VAL A 92 7.21 -3.69 -4.42
N PRO A 93 7.33 -4.86 -5.08
CA PRO A 93 7.38 -4.90 -6.54
C PRO A 93 6.14 -4.27 -7.18
N ASN A 94 6.32 -3.50 -8.25
CA ASN A 94 5.21 -2.77 -8.91
C ASN A 94 4.03 -3.70 -9.31
N ARG A 95 4.32 -4.96 -9.68
CA ARG A 95 3.27 -5.97 -9.98
C ARG A 95 2.29 -6.17 -8.83
N TRP A 96 2.77 -6.14 -7.58
CA TRP A 96 1.93 -6.33 -6.40
C TRP A 96 1.12 -5.08 -6.10
N VAL A 97 1.73 -3.91 -6.24
CA VAL A 97 1.02 -2.65 -6.04
C VAL A 97 -0.14 -2.51 -7.04
N LEU A 98 0.07 -2.84 -8.31
CA LEU A 98 -1.01 -2.88 -9.31
C LEU A 98 -2.14 -3.84 -8.90
N GLN A 99 -1.81 -5.03 -8.42
CA GLN A 99 -2.81 -6.00 -7.96
C GLN A 99 -3.58 -5.50 -6.73
N LEU A 100 -2.90 -4.88 -5.77
CA LEU A 100 -3.51 -4.34 -4.56
C LEU A 100 -4.44 -3.15 -4.87
N VAL A 101 -4.00 -2.24 -5.75
CA VAL A 101 -4.85 -1.13 -6.21
C VAL A 101 -6.05 -1.65 -6.99
N THR A 102 -5.87 -2.68 -7.84
CA THR A 102 -6.98 -3.36 -8.54
C THR A 102 -7.96 -4.02 -7.56
N ALA A 103 -7.46 -4.54 -6.42
CA ALA A 103 -8.29 -5.08 -5.34
C ALA A 103 -9.01 -3.98 -4.52
N GLY A 104 -8.84 -2.71 -4.87
CA GLY A 104 -9.56 -1.58 -4.28
C GLY A 104 -8.77 -0.80 -3.22
N VAL A 105 -7.49 -1.12 -3.00
CA VAL A 105 -6.64 -0.32 -2.10
C VAL A 105 -6.41 1.05 -2.72
N ARG A 106 -6.65 2.10 -1.94
CA ARG A 106 -6.39 3.48 -2.35
C ARG A 106 -5.45 4.14 -1.35
N ILE A 107 -4.33 4.66 -1.86
CA ILE A 107 -3.40 5.44 -1.04
C ILE A 107 -3.76 6.90 -1.21
N MET A 108 -4.19 7.52 -0.12
CA MET A 108 -4.56 8.94 -0.07
C MET A 108 -3.32 9.81 0.14
N TYR A 109 -3.38 11.06 -0.29
CA TYR A 109 -2.28 12.02 -0.17
C TYR A 109 -1.75 12.18 1.27
N PRO A 110 -2.57 12.26 2.33
CA PRO A 110 -2.07 12.34 3.70
C PRO A 110 -1.24 11.12 4.11
N GLN A 111 -1.60 9.93 3.63
CA GLN A 111 -0.91 8.68 3.95
C GLN A 111 0.45 8.64 3.26
N LEU A 112 0.49 9.07 2.00
CA LEU A 112 1.73 9.20 1.25
C LEU A 112 2.66 10.25 1.86
N LEU A 113 2.11 11.39 2.30
CA LEU A 113 2.88 12.42 2.99
C LEU A 113 3.46 11.89 4.31
N ALA A 114 2.67 11.17 5.10
CA ALA A 114 3.17 10.55 6.34
C ALA A 114 4.28 9.52 6.08
N ALA A 115 4.15 8.72 5.01
CA ALA A 115 5.18 7.78 4.56
C ALA A 115 6.47 8.49 4.12
N ALA A 116 6.32 9.58 3.35
CA ALA A 116 7.43 10.41 2.89
C ALA A 116 8.17 11.06 4.06
N SER A 117 7.44 11.62 5.04
CA SER A 117 8.02 12.16 6.27
C SER A 117 8.77 11.11 7.08
N SER A 118 8.36 9.84 6.96
CA SER A 118 9.03 8.70 7.59
C SER A 118 10.15 8.10 6.74
N MET A 119 10.47 8.70 5.59
CA MET A 119 11.47 8.25 4.62
C MET A 119 11.28 6.79 4.16
N VAL A 120 10.03 6.34 3.99
CA VAL A 120 9.75 4.98 3.51
C VAL A 120 10.18 4.86 2.03
N PRO A 121 11.12 3.96 1.69
CA PRO A 121 11.57 3.78 0.30
C PRO A 121 10.48 3.14 -0.56
N GLY A 122 10.46 3.49 -1.85
CA GLY A 122 9.59 2.85 -2.84
C GLY A 122 8.13 3.33 -2.82
N MET A 123 7.80 4.40 -2.09
CA MET A 123 6.43 4.92 -2.05
C MET A 123 5.91 5.43 -3.41
N GLU A 124 6.82 5.82 -4.31
CA GLU A 124 6.51 6.30 -5.66
C GLU A 124 5.76 5.27 -6.50
N VAL A 125 5.99 3.98 -6.26
CA VAL A 125 5.33 2.89 -7.02
C VAL A 125 3.82 2.86 -6.75
N TRP A 126 3.37 3.32 -5.57
CA TRP A 126 1.96 3.46 -5.24
C TRP A 126 1.26 4.57 -6.02
N VAL A 127 1.94 5.71 -6.22
CA VAL A 127 1.42 6.80 -7.05
C VAL A 127 1.35 6.33 -8.49
N GLN A 128 2.43 5.74 -8.98
CA GLN A 128 2.53 5.26 -10.36
C GLN A 128 1.43 4.24 -10.69
N ALA A 129 1.20 3.26 -9.81
CA ALA A 129 0.16 2.26 -10.02
C ALA A 129 -1.26 2.87 -10.07
N GLN A 130 -1.57 3.82 -9.17
CA GLN A 130 -2.87 4.50 -9.18
C GLN A 130 -3.08 5.32 -10.46
N GLN A 131 -2.02 5.98 -10.97
CA GLN A 131 -2.08 6.67 -12.25
C GLN A 131 -2.28 5.74 -13.44
N GLN A 132 -1.52 4.64 -13.50
CA GLN A 132 -1.61 3.65 -14.57
C GLN A 132 -3.01 3.04 -14.67
N LEU A 133 -3.69 2.87 -13.53
CA LEU A 133 -5.05 2.35 -13.46
C LEU A 133 -6.13 3.43 -13.58
N GLY A 134 -5.76 4.70 -13.76
CA GLY A 134 -6.69 5.81 -13.87
C GLY A 134 -7.56 6.01 -12.61
N VAL A 135 -7.06 5.59 -11.44
CA VAL A 135 -7.77 5.74 -10.18
C VAL A 135 -7.76 7.22 -9.80
N GLN A 136 -8.94 7.80 -9.55
CA GLN A 136 -9.00 9.15 -9.00
C GLN A 136 -8.39 9.15 -7.59
N THR A 137 -7.34 9.96 -7.44
CA THR A 137 -6.69 10.21 -6.15
C THR A 137 -6.94 11.66 -5.73
N ASP A 138 -6.81 11.92 -4.43
CA ASP A 138 -6.80 13.26 -3.85
C ASP A 138 -5.43 13.95 -4.00
N MET A 139 -4.50 13.37 -4.77
CA MET A 139 -3.15 13.88 -4.89
C MET A 139 -3.10 15.11 -5.79
N PRO A 140 -2.48 16.21 -5.35
CA PRO A 140 -2.30 17.37 -6.20
C PRO A 140 -1.39 17.04 -7.38
N ALA A 141 -1.66 17.64 -8.55
CA ALA A 141 -0.90 17.41 -9.78
C ALA A 141 0.61 17.61 -9.60
N ALA A 142 1.03 18.54 -8.73
CA ALA A 142 2.44 18.76 -8.41
C ALA A 142 3.09 17.58 -7.67
N ALA A 143 2.39 16.92 -6.76
CA ALA A 143 2.92 15.73 -6.06
C ALA A 143 3.05 14.55 -7.02
N VAL A 144 2.05 14.39 -7.88
CA VAL A 144 2.07 13.45 -9.01
C VAL A 144 3.30 13.69 -9.91
N ASP A 145 3.56 14.92 -10.31
CA ASP A 145 4.68 15.26 -11.19
C ASP A 145 6.04 14.98 -10.53
N VAL A 146 6.17 15.25 -9.23
CA VAL A 146 7.37 14.90 -8.45
C VAL A 146 7.57 13.39 -8.36
N CYS A 147 6.50 12.61 -8.17
CA CYS A 147 6.60 11.15 -8.06
C CYS A 147 6.78 10.43 -9.42
N CYS A 148 6.26 11.00 -10.52
CA CYS A 148 6.13 10.30 -11.81
C CYS A 148 6.82 11.02 -12.99
N GLY A 149 7.16 12.30 -12.90
CA GLY A 149 7.69 13.13 -14.00
C GLY A 149 9.04 12.65 -14.55
N ASP A 150 9.72 11.85 -13.75
CA ASP A 150 11.00 11.24 -14.05
C ASP A 150 10.93 10.01 -14.99
N ILE A 151 9.76 9.38 -15.11
CA ILE A 151 9.54 8.20 -15.97
C ILE A 151 9.22 8.63 -17.41
N ALA A 152 8.49 9.73 -17.58
CA ALA A 152 8.21 10.30 -18.90
C ALA A 152 9.48 10.80 -19.59
N ALA A 153 10.43 11.37 -18.83
CA ALA A 153 11.71 11.84 -19.36
C ALA A 153 12.69 10.69 -19.72
N GLY A 154 12.64 9.57 -18.96
CA GLY A 154 13.51 8.41 -19.18
C GLY A 154 13.21 7.61 -20.45
N ALA A 155 11.98 7.68 -20.98
CA ALA A 155 11.63 7.08 -22.26
C ALA A 155 12.18 7.86 -23.47
N LEU A 156 12.72 9.07 -23.27
CA LEU A 156 13.21 9.93 -24.36
C LEU A 156 14.71 10.29 -24.27
N ASN A 157 15.43 10.07 -23.16
CA ASN A 157 16.88 10.28 -23.13
C ASN A 157 17.59 9.68 -21.88
N PRO A 158 18.59 8.78 -22.05
CA PRO A 158 19.38 8.24 -20.93
C PRO A 158 20.42 9.22 -20.33
N GLY A 159 20.57 10.43 -20.88
CA GLY A 159 21.60 11.39 -20.46
C GLY A 159 21.31 12.27 -19.23
N VAL A 160 20.10 12.20 -18.63
CA VAL A 160 19.65 13.20 -17.63
C VAL A 160 19.75 12.72 -16.17
N GLN A 161 20.08 11.46 -15.92
CA GLN A 161 20.17 10.93 -14.55
C GLN A 161 21.24 11.60 -13.67
N GLN A 162 22.19 12.34 -14.27
CA GLN A 162 23.24 13.05 -13.52
C GLN A 162 22.77 14.39 -12.93
N LEU A 163 21.55 14.87 -13.24
CA LEU A 163 21.01 16.14 -12.74
C LEU A 163 20.07 16.01 -11.52
N ARG A 164 19.89 14.81 -10.95
CA ARG A 164 18.98 14.57 -9.80
C ARG A 164 19.56 14.86 -8.40
N ARG A 165 20.77 15.43 -8.31
CA ARG A 165 21.23 16.12 -7.08
C ARG A 165 20.84 17.60 -7.06
N SER A 166 19.78 17.98 -7.75
CA SER A 166 19.40 19.39 -7.88
C SER A 166 18.62 19.88 -6.63
N PRO A 167 19.04 21.00 -6.01
CA PRO A 167 18.45 21.55 -4.77
C PRO A 167 16.97 21.96 -4.88
N LYS A 168 16.39 21.94 -6.08
CA LYS A 168 14.97 22.30 -6.31
C LYS A 168 13.97 21.34 -5.68
N GLY A 169 14.28 20.04 -5.60
CA GLY A 169 13.41 19.06 -4.92
C GLY A 169 13.24 19.32 -3.42
N ARG A 170 14.29 19.84 -2.76
CA ARG A 170 14.22 20.25 -1.34
C ARG A 170 13.36 21.50 -1.12
N GLN A 171 13.34 22.43 -2.08
CA GLN A 171 12.55 23.65 -1.95
C GLN A 171 11.05 23.39 -2.03
N LEU A 172 10.60 22.40 -2.82
CA LEU A 172 9.17 22.06 -2.91
C LEU A 172 8.66 21.37 -1.65
N LEU A 173 9.46 20.50 -1.04
CA LEU A 173 9.12 19.91 0.27
C LEU A 173 9.02 21.00 1.35
N GLN A 174 9.99 21.93 1.37
CA GLN A 174 10.02 23.02 2.34
C GLN A 174 8.88 24.03 2.14
N ALA A 175 8.43 24.26 0.90
CA ALA A 175 7.29 25.11 0.59
C ALA A 175 5.95 24.47 0.99
N ALA A 176 5.80 23.15 0.81
CA ALA A 176 4.62 22.41 1.25
C ALA A 176 4.51 22.39 2.79
N GLU A 177 5.64 22.22 3.47
CA GLU A 177 5.72 22.25 4.94
C GLU A 177 5.37 23.65 5.52
N GLN A 178 5.83 24.72 4.85
CA GLN A 178 5.47 26.10 5.23
C GLN A 178 3.96 26.39 5.05
N GLN A 179 3.32 25.85 4.01
CA GLN A 179 1.88 26.05 3.82
C GLN A 179 1.04 25.36 4.90
N GLN A 180 1.44 24.17 5.37
CA GLN A 180 0.78 23.51 6.49
C GLN A 180 0.92 24.28 7.80
N LEU A 181 2.12 24.77 8.13
CA LEU A 181 2.35 25.62 9.31
C LEU A 181 1.53 26.92 9.30
N CYS A 182 1.41 27.58 8.14
CA CYS A 182 0.61 28.79 8.00
C CYS A 182 -0.90 28.54 8.10
N SER A 183 -1.38 27.35 7.75
CA SER A 183 -2.80 26.98 7.91
C SER A 183 -3.16 26.62 9.36
N GLY A 184 -2.25 25.96 10.09
CA GLY A 184 -2.45 25.58 11.50
C GLY A 184 -2.53 26.78 12.46
N LEU A 185 -1.68 27.79 12.27
CA LEU A 185 -1.69 29.00 13.11
C LEU A 185 -2.94 29.87 12.92
N ARG A 186 -3.55 29.83 11.72
CA ARG A 186 -4.76 30.60 11.42
C ARG A 186 -6.01 30.09 12.14
N GLY A 187 -6.03 28.80 12.50
CA GLY A 187 -7.11 28.20 13.30
C GLY A 187 -7.05 28.52 14.80
N ILE A 188 -5.90 28.99 15.31
CA ILE A 188 -5.70 29.28 16.74
C ILE A 188 -6.06 30.75 17.07
N MET A 189 -6.01 31.66 16.09
CA MET A 189 -6.38 33.08 16.29
C MET A 189 -7.88 33.39 16.14
N GLN A 190 -8.73 32.40 15.80
CA GLN A 190 -10.18 32.58 15.63
C GLN A 190 -11.02 31.89 16.73
N ARG A 191 -10.41 31.46 17.83
CA ARG A 191 -11.09 31.07 19.06
C ARG A 191 -10.87 32.13 20.13
#